data_AF-A0AB34TH08-F1
#
_entry.id   AF-A0AB34TH08-F1
#
_cell.length_a   1.000
_cell.length_b   1.000
_cell.length_c   1.000
_cell.angle_alpha   90.00
_cell.angle_beta   90.00
_cell.angle_gamma   90.00
#
_symmetry.space_group_name_H-M   'P 1'
#
loop_
_entity.id
_entity.type
_entity.pdbx_description
1 polymer ?
#
loop_
_entity_poly.entity_id
_entity_poly.type
_entity_poly.pdbx_seq_one_letter_code
_entity_poly.pdbx_strand_id
1 'polypeptide(L)' 'MNCRDDVVERIHRIFLSAGVGSNKQLEAVRALGRAGGPKAAQLIEQIYQQAFSNSALQMACVAALGEAAHGFQASAGRDS' A
#
# COMPACT_ATOMS: atom_id res chain seq x y z
N MET A 1 16.55 -0.72 12.22
CA MET A 1 15.69 -0.04 11.22
C MET A 1 15.76 -0.81 9.92
N ASN A 2 14.62 -1.23 9.39
CA ASN A 2 14.54 -1.89 8.09
C ASN A 2 14.27 -0.79 7.04
N CYS A 3 15.24 -0.47 6.16
CA CYS A 3 15.10 0.65 5.21
C CYS A 3 13.82 0.56 4.36
N ARG A 4 13.31 -0.65 4.10
CA ARG A 4 12.04 -0.89 3.38
C ARG A 4 10.84 -0.39 4.17
N ASP A 5 10.82 -0.59 5.48
CA ASP A 5 9.74 -0.12 6.36
C ASP A 5 9.72 1.40 6.46
N ASP A 6 10.89 2.05 6.41
CA ASP A 6 11.02 3.51 6.40
C ASP A 6 10.46 4.10 5.10
N VAL A 7 10.70 3.43 3.96
CA VAL A 7 10.12 3.81 2.65
C VAL A 7 8.60 3.64 2.66
N VAL A 8 8.09 2.52 3.17
CA VAL A 8 6.64 2.26 3.30
C VAL A 8 5.96 3.32 4.17
N GLU A 9 6.56 3.69 5.31
CA GLU A 9 6.05 4.79 6.14
C GLU A 9 6.06 6.13 5.43
N ARG A 10 7.07 6.40 4.61
CA ARG A 10 7.15 7.65 3.86
C ARG A 10 6.07 7.72 2.79
N ILE A 11 5.79 6.62 2.09
CA ILE A 11 4.67 6.53 1.14
C ILE A 11 3.34 6.74 1.87
N HIS A 12 3.16 6.13 3.04
CA HIS A 12 1.94 6.33 3.84
C HIS A 12 1.76 7.79 4.31
N ARG A 13 2.84 8.47 4.72
CA ARG A 13 2.77 9.91 5.02
C ARG A 13 2.36 10.74 3.80
N ILE A 14 2.79 10.37 2.60
CA ILE A 14 2.34 11.02 1.36
C ILE A 14 0.83 10.83 1.17
N PHE A 15 0.31 9.62 1.41
CA PHE A 15 -1.13 9.33 1.39
C PHE A 15 -1.91 10.24 2.36
N LEU A 16 -1.48 10.33 3.63
CA LEU A 16 -2.15 11.15 4.65
C LEU A 16 -2.13 12.66 4.32
N SER A 17 -1.10 13.12 3.60
CA SER A 17 -0.99 14.50 3.12
C SER A 17 -1.74 14.78 1.81
N ALA A 18 -2.39 13.78 1.21
CA ALA A 18 -3.09 13.93 -0.05
C ALA A 18 -4.54 14.40 0.19
N GLY A 19 -5.06 15.26 -0.70
CA GLY A 19 -6.47 15.59 -0.69
C GLY A 19 -7.32 14.37 -1.01
N VAL A 20 -8.47 14.24 -0.34
CA VAL A 20 -9.42 13.13 -0.55
C VAL A 20 -9.86 13.08 -2.01
N GLY A 21 -9.79 11.90 -2.62
CA GLY A 21 -10.15 11.68 -4.02
C GLY A 21 -9.11 12.16 -5.04
N SER A 22 -7.96 12.69 -4.61
CA SER A 22 -6.92 13.15 -5.52
C SER A 22 -6.14 12.00 -6.15
N ASN A 23 -5.59 12.24 -7.35
CA ASN A 23 -4.66 11.29 -8.00
C ASN A 23 -3.45 10.96 -7.12
N LYS A 24 -2.97 11.94 -6.34
CA LYS A 24 -1.89 11.74 -5.36
C LYS A 24 -2.25 10.69 -4.31
N GLN A 25 -3.49 10.69 -3.84
CA GLN A 25 -3.99 9.72 -2.88
C GLN A 25 -4.01 8.30 -3.49
N LEU A 26 -4.54 8.16 -4.70
CA LEU A 26 -4.60 6.88 -5.41
C LEU A 26 -3.21 6.32 -5.73
N GLU A 27 -2.27 7.18 -6.15
CA GLU A 27 -0.91 6.73 -6.45
C GLU A 27 -0.10 6.34 -5.23
N ALA A 28 -0.34 6.98 -4.09
CA ALA A 28 0.29 6.55 -2.84
C ALA A 28 -0.14 5.13 -2.47
N VAL A 29 -1.42 4.76 -2.65
CA VAL A 29 -1.91 3.39 -2.42
C VAL A 29 -1.27 2.40 -3.38
N ARG A 30 -1.19 2.72 -4.67
CA ARG A 30 -0.52 1.87 -5.67
C ARG A 30 0.95 1.67 -5.35
N ALA A 31 1.63 2.72 -4.88
CA ALA A 31 3.03 2.64 -4.45
C ALA A 31 3.20 1.76 -3.20
N LEU A 32 2.26 1.77 -2.25
CA LEU A 32 2.26 0.82 -1.13
C LEU A 32 2.15 -0.62 -1.65
N GLY A 33 1.25 -0.88 -2.60
CA GLY A 33 1.09 -2.21 -3.22
C GLY A 33 2.39 -2.73 -3.82
N ARG A 34 3.04 -1.91 -4.65
CA ARG A 34 4.35 -2.24 -5.25
C ARG A 34 5.47 -2.41 -4.23
N ALA A 35 5.46 -1.61 -3.15
CA ALA A 35 6.44 -1.74 -2.08
C ALA A 35 6.30 -3.10 -1.38
N GLY A 36 5.06 -3.60 -1.25
CA GLY A 36 4.73 -4.94 -0.79
C GLY A 36 5.21 -5.30 0.62
N GLY A 37 4.93 -6.55 1.02
CA GLY A 37 5.30 -7.08 2.33
C GLY A 37 4.29 -6.74 3.44
N PRO A 38 4.53 -7.26 4.68
CA PRO A 38 3.55 -7.26 5.76
C PRO A 38 3.06 -5.86 6.16
N LYS A 39 3.98 -4.91 6.29
CA LYS A 39 3.66 -3.54 6.71
C LYS A 39 2.85 -2.79 5.67
N ALA A 40 3.21 -2.92 4.39
CA ALA A 40 2.45 -2.31 3.31
C ALA A 40 1.03 -2.87 3.24
N ALA A 41 0.88 -4.20 3.34
CA ALA A 41 -0.43 -4.85 3.36
C ALA A 41 -1.31 -4.34 4.53
N GLN A 42 -0.74 -4.24 5.73
CA GLN A 42 -1.44 -3.74 6.91
C GLN A 42 -1.93 -2.28 6.72
N LEU A 43 -1.11 -1.42 6.12
CA LEU A 43 -1.49 -0.03 5.86
C LEU A 43 -2.56 0.07 4.77
N ILE A 44 -2.48 -0.74 3.71
CA ILE A 44 -3.50 -0.77 2.66
C ILE A 44 -4.85 -1.22 3.23
N GLU A 45 -4.87 -2.20 4.14
CA GLU A 45 -6.09 -2.65 4.83
C GLU A 45 -6.72 -1.53 5.68
N GLN A 46 -5.92 -0.80 6.46
CA GLN A 46 -6.41 0.35 7.23
C GLN A 46 -7.05 1.41 6.33
N ILE A 47 -6.42 1.72 5.20
CA ILE A 47 -6.96 2.68 4.23
C ILE A 47 -8.26 2.16 3.61
N TYR A 48 -8.34 0.88 3.27
CA TYR A 48 -9.55 0.26 2.72
C TYR A 48 -10.74 0.38 3.67
N GLN A 49 -10.54 0.13 4.97
CA GLN A 49 -11.60 0.22 5.99
C GLN A 49 -12.13 1.65 6.17
N GLN A 50 -11.30 2.65 5.91
CA GLN A 50 -11.66 4.07 6.01
C GLN A 50 -12.22 4.64 4.70
N ALA A 51 -12.05 3.94 3.57
CA ALA A 51 -12.52 4.40 2.28
C ALA A 51 -14.04 4.24 2.16
N PHE A 52 -14.70 5.23 1.53
CA PHE A 52 -16.11 5.11 1.19
C PHE A 52 -16.35 3.94 0.22
N SER A 53 -17.45 3.21 0.42
CA SER A 53 -17.85 2.10 -0.43
C SER A 53 -17.98 2.53 -1.90
N ASN A 54 -17.51 1.68 -2.82
CA ASN A 54 -17.50 1.89 -4.26
C ASN A 54 -16.68 3.12 -4.72
N SER A 55 -15.75 3.60 -3.90
CA SER A 55 -14.84 4.68 -4.30
C SER A 55 -13.65 4.16 -5.10
N ALA A 56 -13.07 5.04 -5.93
CA ALA A 56 -11.82 4.75 -6.65
C ALA A 56 -10.68 4.38 -5.68
N LEU A 57 -10.69 4.94 -4.47
CA LEU A 57 -9.73 4.62 -3.41
C LEU A 57 -9.89 3.18 -2.93
N GLN A 58 -11.12 2.74 -2.67
CA GLN A 58 -11.40 1.37 -2.23
C GLN A 58 -10.93 0.35 -3.27
N MET A 59 -11.21 0.59 -4.55
CA MET A 59 -10.74 -0.27 -5.64
C MET A 59 -9.21 -0.25 -5.79
N ALA A 60 -8.56 0.91 -5.59
CA ALA A 60 -7.11 1.02 -5.59
C ALA A 60 -6.47 0.19 -4.46
N CYS A 61 -7.08 0.15 -3.28
CA CYS A 61 -6.61 -0.70 -2.18
C CYS A 61 -6.71 -2.19 -2.51
N VAL A 62 -7.81 -2.63 -3.15
CA VAL A 62 -7.97 -4.04 -3.58
C VAL A 62 -6.85 -4.43 -4.56
N ALA A 63 -6.59 -3.59 -5.57
CA ALA A 63 -5.50 -3.83 -6.51
C ALA A 63 -4.13 -3.86 -5.81
N ALA A 64 -3.88 -2.90 -4.91
CA ALA A 64 -2.62 -2.80 -4.18
C ALA A 64 -2.38 -3.99 -3.23
N LEU A 65 -3.42 -4.58 -2.62
CA LEU A 65 -3.28 -5.81 -1.84
C LEU A 65 -2.82 -6.99 -2.69
N GLY A 66 -3.36 -7.12 -3.91
CA GLY A 66 -2.91 -8.12 -4.88
C GLY A 66 -1.43 -7.95 -5.24
N GLU A 67 -0.99 -6.72 -5.51
CA GLU A 67 0.43 -6.42 -5.76
C GLU A 67 1.31 -6.70 -4.52
N ALA A 68 0.84 -6.33 -3.33
CA ALA A 68 1.58 -6.55 -2.10
C ALA A 68 1.78 -8.03 -1.80
N ALA A 69 0.81 -8.89 -2.14
CA ALA A 69 0.88 -10.36 -2.00
C ALA A 69 2.06 -10.96 -2.79
N HIS A 70 2.36 -10.46 -3.99
CA HIS A 70 3.54 -10.88 -4.75
C HIS A 70 4.85 -10.54 -4.02
N GLY A 71 4.88 -9.43 -3.28
CA GLY A 71 6.02 -9.03 -2.45
C GLY A 71 6.34 -10.00 -1.31
N PHE A 72 5.38 -10.81 -0.84
CA PHE A 72 5.64 -11.84 0.18
C PHE A 72 6.41 -13.03 -0.39
N GLN A 73 6.16 -13.40 -1.65
CA GLN A 73 6.84 -14.52 -2.31
C GLN A 73 8.31 -14.23 -2.59
N ALA A 74 8.65 -12.98 -2.92
CA ALA A 74 10.03 -12.57 -3.16
C ALA A 74 10.94 -12.67 -1.93
N SER A 75 10.37 -12.69 -0.72
CA SER A 75 11.13 -12.90 0.52
C SER A 75 11.30 -14.38 0.87
N ALA A 76 10.45 -15.27 0.34
CA ALA A 76 10.52 -16.72 0.59
C ALA A 76 11.43 -17.46 -0.40
N GLY A 77 11.73 -16.87 -1.57
CA GLY A 77 12.56 -17.46 -2.61
C GLY A 77 14.06 -17.13 -2.54
N ARG A 78 14.54 -16.50 -1.46
CA ARG A 78 15.95 -16.05 -1.32
C ARG A 78 16.80 -16.92 -0.39
N ASP A 79 16.26 -18.06 0.02
CA ASP A 79 16.90 -19.06 0.90
C ASP A 79 16.92 -20.46 0.23
N SER A 80 17.27 -20.56 -1.05
CA SER A 80 17.46 -21.85 -1.77
C SER A 80 18.78 -21.88 -2.52
#